data_AF-A0A178VSY8-F1
#
_entry.id   AF-A0A178VSY8-F1
#
_cell.length_a   1.000
_cell.length_b   1.000
_cell.length_c   1.000
_cell.angle_alpha   90.00
_cell.angle_beta   90.00
_cell.angle_gamma   90.00
#
_symmetry.space_group_name_H-M   'P 1'
#
loop_
_entity.id
_entity.type
_entity.pdbx_description
1 polymer ?
#
loop_
_entity_poly.entity_id
_entity_poly.type
_entity_poly.pdbx_seq_one_letter_code
_entity_poly.pdbx_strand_id
1 'polypeptide(L)'
;MASLTPGVLSNLLNIAAGNSPSSPPLLSSHRSPLLQVIEIVPCLSDDQWRSEAFFVKVSDSLHAAYVAVSTGDDADLIRSDEIQLGQFIYICGGLHVEKGCPVPVIRGLKPVPKRRMCVGNPSDLYSSDLLLPFTQVSVSPTTTKKKNLVETRRLSLDSARRSCWDQTPPVTRRRDAALLLSSPRLKSKLGFLSFKLPTMV
;
A
#
# COMPACT_ATOMS: atom_id res chain seq x y z
N MET A 1 6.68 -3.87 -21.58
CA MET A 1 6.77 -3.60 -20.12
C MET A 1 5.45 -2.98 -19.66
N ALA A 2 4.96 -3.33 -18.47
CA ALA A 2 3.79 -2.68 -17.88
C ALA A 2 4.14 -1.26 -17.41
N SER A 3 3.30 -0.29 -17.79
CA SER A 3 3.44 1.15 -17.49
C SER A 3 2.06 1.73 -17.17
N LEU A 4 2.01 2.61 -16.15
CA LEU A 4 0.79 3.34 -15.81
C LEU A 4 0.49 4.40 -16.86
N THR A 5 -0.80 4.69 -17.05
CA THR A 5 -1.27 5.73 -17.96
C THR A 5 -2.01 6.79 -17.13
N PRO A 6 -1.47 8.01 -17.00
CA PRO A 6 -2.14 9.11 -16.32
C PRO A 6 -3.56 9.37 -16.84
N GLY A 7 -4.51 9.60 -15.93
CA GLY A 7 -5.91 9.90 -16.25
C GLY A 7 -6.80 8.67 -16.45
N VAL A 8 -6.26 7.45 -16.36
CA VAL A 8 -7.06 6.22 -16.41
C VAL A 8 -7.97 6.13 -15.19
N LEU A 9 -7.50 6.50 -14.00
CA LEU A 9 -8.29 6.36 -12.78
C LEU A 9 -9.53 7.26 -12.78
N SER A 10 -9.37 8.54 -13.13
CA SER A 10 -10.49 9.49 -13.22
C SER A 10 -11.51 9.05 -14.28
N ASN A 11 -11.05 8.52 -15.40
CA ASN A 11 -11.92 7.96 -16.43
C ASN A 11 -12.73 6.76 -15.91
N LEU A 12 -12.08 5.80 -15.25
CA LEU A 12 -12.78 4.64 -14.68
C LEU A 12 -13.84 5.04 -13.65
N LEU A 13 -13.55 6.04 -12.82
CA LEU A 13 -14.50 6.56 -11.83
C LEU A 13 -15.70 7.26 -12.48
N ASN A 14 -15.47 8.06 -13.53
CA ASN A 14 -16.56 8.70 -14.28
C ASN A 14 -17.49 7.68 -14.94
N ILE A 15 -16.93 6.57 -15.44
CA ILE A 15 -17.69 5.47 -16.03
C ILE A 15 -18.49 4.75 -14.94
N ALA A 16 -17.87 4.43 -13.81
CA ALA A 16 -18.55 3.80 -12.68
C ALA A 16 -19.69 4.66 -12.11
N ALA A 17 -19.54 5.99 -12.15
CA ALA A 17 -20.56 6.95 -11.72
C ALA A 17 -21.70 7.17 -12.74
N GLY A 18 -21.62 6.60 -13.95
CA GLY A 18 -22.62 6.80 -15.00
C GLY A 18 -22.55 8.19 -15.67
N ASN A 19 -21.47 8.93 -15.46
CA ASN A 19 -21.30 10.30 -15.98
C ASN A 19 -20.76 10.34 -17.42
N SER A 20 -20.41 9.20 -18.02
CA SER A 20 -19.89 9.12 -19.39
C SER A 20 -20.80 8.27 -20.29
N PRO A 21 -21.35 8.83 -21.39
CA PRO A 21 -22.21 8.09 -22.34
C PRO A 21 -21.43 7.20 -23.32
N SER A 22 -20.10 7.34 -23.38
CA SER A 22 -19.22 6.54 -24.24
C SER A 22 -18.02 6.06 -23.43
N SER A 23 -17.76 4.76 -23.39
CA SER A 23 -16.47 4.24 -22.92
C SER A 23 -15.37 4.85 -23.80
N PRO A 24 -14.42 5.62 -23.25
CA PRO A 24 -13.31 6.11 -24.05
C PRO A 24 -12.56 4.91 -24.65
N PRO A 25 -11.90 5.05 -25.81
CA PRO A 25 -11.16 3.96 -26.46
C PRO A 25 -10.06 3.30 -25.59
N LEU A 26 -9.77 3.87 -24.42
CA LEU A 26 -8.93 3.30 -23.36
C LEU A 26 -9.53 2.03 -22.73
N LEU A 27 -10.85 1.83 -22.80
CA LEU A 27 -11.55 0.57 -22.49
C LEU A 27 -11.87 -0.23 -23.77
N SER A 28 -11.15 -0.01 -24.87
CA SER A 28 -11.27 -0.95 -25.99
C SER A 28 -10.96 -2.36 -25.46
N SER A 29 -11.81 -3.32 -25.84
CA SER A 29 -11.90 -4.68 -25.29
C SER A 29 -10.57 -5.44 -25.14
N HIS A 30 -9.49 -4.95 -25.75
CA HIS A 30 -8.17 -5.56 -25.78
C HIS A 30 -7.17 -5.08 -24.71
N ARG A 31 -7.43 -4.02 -23.94
CA ARG A 31 -6.54 -3.62 -22.84
C ARG A 31 -7.30 -3.34 -21.55
N SER A 32 -7.13 -4.21 -20.57
CA SER A 32 -7.53 -3.91 -19.19
C SER A 32 -6.71 -2.73 -18.65
N PRO A 33 -7.34 -1.77 -17.95
CA PRO A 33 -6.64 -0.69 -17.29
C PRO A 33 -5.66 -1.22 -16.25
N LEU A 34 -4.56 -0.49 -16.06
CA LEU A 34 -3.48 -0.84 -15.14
C LEU A 34 -3.33 0.25 -14.09
N LEU A 35 -3.39 -0.13 -12.82
CA LEU A 35 -3.17 0.77 -11.68
C LEU A 35 -2.07 0.20 -10.77
N GLN A 36 -1.54 1.04 -9.87
CA GLN A 36 -0.62 0.65 -8.82
C GLN A 36 -1.32 0.69 -7.46
N VAL A 37 -1.12 -0.34 -6.64
CA VAL A 37 -1.53 -0.33 -5.23
C VAL A 37 -0.52 0.49 -4.44
N ILE A 38 -0.96 1.57 -3.80
CA ILE A 38 -0.12 2.49 -3.02
C ILE A 38 -0.49 2.54 -1.53
N GLU A 39 -1.60 1.91 -1.13
CA GLU A 39 -1.97 1.71 0.27
C GLU A 39 -2.94 0.53 0.39
N ILE A 40 -2.91 -0.18 1.51
CA ILE A 40 -3.84 -1.26 1.83
C ILE A 40 -4.33 -1.04 3.26
N VAL A 41 -5.65 -0.94 3.42
CA VAL A 41 -6.33 -0.75 4.70
C VAL A 41 -7.24 -1.95 4.93
N PRO A 42 -6.93 -2.84 5.89
CA PRO A 42 -7.83 -3.90 6.27
C PRO A 42 -9.10 -3.32 6.91
N CYS A 43 -10.26 -3.88 6.56
CA CYS A 43 -11.45 -3.75 7.35
C CYS A 43 -11.58 -4.96 8.27
N LEU A 44 -11.67 -4.68 9.56
CA LEU A 44 -11.92 -5.68 10.58
C LEU A 44 -13.44 -5.92 10.67
N SER A 45 -13.84 -7.19 10.52
CA SER A 45 -15.14 -7.66 10.98
C SER A 45 -15.08 -7.93 12.50
N ASP A 46 -16.21 -8.34 13.10
CA ASP A 46 -16.27 -8.72 14.53
C ASP A 46 -15.21 -9.79 14.91
N ASP A 47 -14.76 -10.59 13.94
CA ASP A 47 -13.62 -11.48 14.09
C ASP A 47 -12.31 -10.69 13.99
N GLN A 48 -11.85 -10.16 15.12
CA GLN A 48 -10.66 -9.30 15.25
C GLN A 48 -9.36 -9.83 14.60
N TRP A 49 -9.32 -11.12 14.25
CA TRP A 49 -8.16 -11.81 13.69
C TRP A 49 -8.22 -12.01 12.17
N ARG A 50 -9.35 -11.70 11.51
CA ARG A 50 -9.49 -11.85 10.06
C ARG A 50 -10.13 -10.63 9.43
N SER A 51 -9.40 -10.04 8.49
CA SER A 51 -9.97 -9.01 7.61
C SER A 51 -10.77 -9.68 6.50
N GLU A 52 -12.08 -9.44 6.50
CA GLU A 52 -12.98 -9.97 5.47
C GLU A 52 -13.07 -9.04 4.25
N ALA A 53 -12.78 -7.76 4.45
CA ALA A 53 -12.77 -6.76 3.39
C ALA A 53 -11.49 -5.90 3.48
N PHE A 54 -11.10 -5.33 2.35
CA PHE A 54 -9.97 -4.42 2.25
C PHE A 54 -10.40 -3.17 1.48
N PHE A 55 -9.95 -2.02 1.93
CA PHE A 55 -9.80 -0.87 1.04
C PHE A 55 -8.37 -0.80 0.55
N VAL A 56 -8.22 -0.43 -0.70
CA VAL A 56 -6.91 -0.19 -1.29
C VAL A 56 -6.88 1.18 -1.92
N LYS A 57 -5.79 1.91 -1.72
CA LYS A 57 -5.53 3.14 -2.46
C LYS A 57 -4.81 2.76 -3.73
N VAL A 58 -5.42 3.08 -4.87
CA VAL A 58 -4.87 2.78 -6.20
C VAL A 58 -4.48 4.07 -6.90
N SER A 59 -3.44 4.00 -7.75
CA SER A 59 -2.93 5.14 -8.49
C SER A 59 -2.64 4.83 -9.96
N ASP A 60 -2.88 5.81 -10.82
CA ASP A 60 -2.49 5.81 -12.23
C ASP A 60 -1.24 6.68 -12.52
N SER A 61 -0.48 7.02 -11.47
CA SER A 61 0.65 7.97 -11.39
C SER A 61 0.34 9.47 -11.33
N LEU A 62 -0.86 9.89 -11.75
CA LEU A 62 -1.31 11.28 -11.66
C LEU A 62 -2.35 11.47 -10.55
N HIS A 63 -3.22 10.49 -10.40
CA HIS A 63 -4.32 10.49 -9.46
C HIS A 63 -4.23 9.29 -8.53
N ALA A 64 -4.82 9.43 -7.35
CA ALA A 64 -5.06 8.34 -6.43
C ALA A 64 -6.49 8.39 -5.86
N ALA A 65 -7.02 7.22 -5.54
CA ALA A 65 -8.31 7.09 -4.88
C ALA A 65 -8.38 5.79 -4.08
N TYR A 66 -9.13 5.80 -2.99
CA TYR A 66 -9.50 4.57 -2.30
C TYR A 66 -10.63 3.86 -3.02
N VAL A 67 -10.53 2.54 -3.08
CA VAL A 67 -11.55 1.63 -3.62
C VAL A 67 -11.71 0.46 -2.66
N ALA A 68 -12.91 -0.09 -2.58
CA ALA A 68 -13.18 -1.32 -1.85
C ALA A 68 -12.86 -2.51 -2.73
N VAL A 69 -12.18 -3.53 -2.20
CA VAL A 69 -11.90 -4.76 -2.93
C VAL A 69 -13.10 -5.69 -2.81
N SER A 70 -13.55 -6.25 -3.93
CA SER A 70 -14.61 -7.26 -3.93
C SER A 70 -14.20 -8.45 -3.05
N THR A 71 -15.14 -8.94 -2.23
CA THR A 71 -14.94 -10.12 -1.40
C THR A 71 -14.72 -11.37 -2.25
N GLY A 72 -14.15 -12.43 -1.66
CA GLY A 72 -13.82 -13.68 -2.33
C GLY A 72 -12.44 -13.64 -2.96
N ASP A 73 -12.33 -14.11 -4.20
CA ASP A 73 -11.05 -14.29 -4.92
C ASP A 73 -10.16 -13.04 -4.92
N ASP A 74 -10.72 -11.85 -5.16
CA ASP A 74 -9.94 -10.60 -5.20
C ASP A 74 -9.37 -10.23 -3.82
N ALA A 75 -10.12 -10.47 -2.74
CA ALA A 75 -9.63 -10.27 -1.37
C ALA A 75 -8.61 -11.35 -0.97
N ASP A 76 -8.77 -12.58 -1.47
CA ASP A 76 -7.81 -13.67 -1.25
C ASP A 76 -6.44 -13.39 -1.85
N LEU A 77 -6.37 -12.64 -2.96
CA LEU A 77 -5.09 -12.17 -3.52
C LEU A 77 -4.33 -11.26 -2.54
N ILE A 78 -5.02 -10.47 -1.72
CA ILE A 78 -4.39 -9.66 -0.67
C ILE A 78 -4.03 -10.53 0.54
N ARG A 79 -4.93 -11.43 0.96
CA ARG A 79 -4.70 -12.35 2.10
C ARG A 79 -3.54 -13.31 1.86
N SER A 80 -3.32 -13.71 0.60
CA SER A 80 -2.24 -14.61 0.17
C SER A 80 -0.93 -13.89 -0.20
N ASP A 81 -0.85 -12.56 -0.03
CA ASP A 81 0.33 -11.75 -0.36
C ASP A 81 0.68 -11.70 -1.87
N GLU A 82 -0.25 -12.08 -2.75
CA GLU A 82 -0.10 -11.95 -4.21
C GLU A 82 -0.29 -10.50 -4.69
N ILE A 83 -1.14 -9.73 -4.00
CA ILE A 83 -1.28 -8.27 -4.15
C ILE A 83 -0.66 -7.58 -2.94
N GLN A 84 0.41 -6.81 -3.18
CA GLN A 84 1.15 -6.08 -2.15
C GLN A 84 1.22 -4.58 -2.45
N LEU A 85 1.68 -3.81 -1.45
CA LEU A 85 2.06 -2.42 -1.64
C LEU A 85 3.13 -2.28 -2.75
N GLY A 86 2.85 -1.40 -3.70
CA GLY A 86 3.69 -1.12 -4.87
C GLY A 86 3.44 -2.05 -6.05
N GLN A 87 2.52 -3.02 -5.93
CA GLN A 87 2.18 -3.95 -7.00
C GLN A 87 1.34 -3.25 -8.07
N PHE A 88 1.60 -3.58 -9.33
CA PHE A 88 0.73 -3.20 -10.44
C PHE A 88 -0.40 -4.22 -10.58
N ILE A 89 -1.62 -3.76 -10.84
CA ILE A 89 -2.82 -4.59 -10.97
C ILE A 89 -3.57 -4.22 -12.25
N TYR A 90 -3.95 -5.23 -13.03
CA TYR A 90 -4.95 -5.06 -14.08
C TYR A 90 -6.34 -5.20 -13.50
N ILE A 91 -7.29 -4.43 -14.02
CA ILE A 91 -8.70 -4.48 -13.61
C ILE A 91 -9.51 -5.07 -14.76
N CYS A 92 -9.94 -6.32 -14.62
CA CYS A 92 -10.74 -6.99 -15.64
C CYS A 92 -12.24 -6.86 -15.37
N GLY A 93 -12.66 -6.77 -14.11
CA GLY A 93 -14.07 -6.67 -13.71
C GLY A 93 -14.59 -5.23 -13.62
N GLY A 94 -13.73 -4.22 -13.68
CA GLY A 94 -14.11 -2.80 -13.61
C GLY A 94 -14.37 -2.28 -12.20
N LEU A 95 -14.96 -1.08 -12.14
CA LEU A 95 -15.33 -0.36 -10.91
C LEU A 95 -16.85 -0.19 -10.87
N HIS A 96 -17.45 -0.49 -9.72
CA HIS A 96 -18.89 -0.44 -9.53
C HIS A 96 -19.25 0.39 -8.30
N VAL A 97 -20.30 1.19 -8.40
CA VAL A 97 -20.86 1.90 -7.26
C VAL A 97 -21.92 1.00 -6.62
N GLU A 98 -21.68 0.59 -5.38
CA GLU A 98 -22.58 -0.28 -4.63
C GLU A 98 -23.27 0.49 -3.49
N LYS A 99 -24.55 0.20 -3.26
CA LYS A 99 -25.31 0.84 -2.17
C LYS A 99 -24.70 0.42 -0.83
N GLY A 100 -24.34 1.40 -0.01
CA GLY A 100 -23.76 1.18 1.31
C GLY A 100 -22.23 1.13 1.35
N CYS A 101 -21.55 1.18 0.20
CA CYS A 101 -20.11 1.37 0.13
C CYS A 101 -19.78 2.87 -0.03
N PRO A 102 -18.88 3.45 0.80
CA PRO A 102 -18.51 4.86 0.71
C PRO A 102 -17.59 5.17 -0.48
N VAL A 103 -16.98 4.12 -1.05
CA VAL A 103 -16.09 4.17 -2.20
C VAL A 103 -16.51 3.13 -3.24
N PRO A 104 -16.15 3.30 -4.52
CA PRO A 104 -16.41 2.29 -5.54
C PRO A 104 -15.74 0.95 -5.23
N VAL A 105 -16.39 -0.14 -5.62
CA VAL A 105 -15.90 -1.52 -5.50
C VAL A 105 -15.15 -1.92 -6.76
N ILE A 106 -13.91 -2.37 -6.62
CA ILE A 106 -13.06 -2.88 -7.70
C ILE A 106 -13.18 -4.41 -7.81
N ARG A 107 -13.26 -4.92 -9.05
CA ARG A 107 -13.44 -6.36 -9.35
C ARG A 107 -12.45 -6.89 -10.38
N GLY A 108 -12.15 -8.18 -10.29
CA GLY A 108 -11.37 -8.94 -11.27
C GLY A 108 -9.93 -8.46 -11.34
N LEU A 109 -9.25 -8.46 -10.19
CA LEU A 109 -7.87 -8.02 -10.05
C LEU A 109 -6.91 -9.07 -10.60
N LYS A 110 -5.91 -8.61 -11.36
CA LYS A 110 -4.79 -9.47 -11.81
C LYS A 110 -3.46 -8.81 -11.49
N PRO A 111 -2.71 -9.31 -10.48
CA PRO A 111 -1.41 -8.75 -10.13
C PRO A 111 -0.39 -8.94 -11.26
N VAL A 112 0.45 -7.94 -11.46
CA VAL A 112 1.59 -7.97 -12.37
C VAL A 112 2.85 -8.25 -11.57
N PRO A 113 3.61 -9.32 -11.88
CA PRO A 113 4.83 -9.66 -11.15
C PRO A 113 5.79 -8.47 -11.03
N LYS A 114 6.47 -8.43 -9.87
CA LYS A 114 7.41 -7.38 -9.41
C LYS A 114 6.74 -6.16 -8.80
N ARG A 115 7.10 -5.91 -7.55
CA ARG A 115 6.78 -4.69 -6.80
C ARG A 115 7.59 -3.52 -7.33
N ARG A 116 7.00 -2.33 -7.28
CA ARG A 116 7.61 -1.08 -7.71
C ARG A 116 7.37 0.00 -6.67
N MET A 117 8.29 0.94 -6.57
CA MET A 117 8.02 2.17 -5.81
C MET A 117 6.83 2.90 -6.41
N CYS A 118 6.16 3.72 -5.59
CA CYS A 118 5.09 4.60 -6.07
C CYS A 118 5.61 5.42 -7.26
N VAL A 119 4.91 5.36 -8.39
CA VAL A 119 5.27 6.08 -9.61
C VAL A 119 4.57 7.43 -9.62
N GLY A 120 5.33 8.50 -9.80
CA GLY A 120 4.80 9.86 -9.83
C GLY A 120 4.52 10.43 -8.44
N ASN A 121 3.70 11.48 -8.39
CA ASN A 121 3.22 12.10 -7.16
C ASN A 121 1.71 12.29 -7.27
N PRO A 122 0.93 11.22 -7.07
CA PRO A 122 -0.49 11.24 -7.39
C PRO A 122 -1.27 12.15 -6.44
N SER A 123 -2.16 12.97 -6.99
CA SER A 123 -3.11 13.76 -6.21
C SER A 123 -4.37 12.96 -5.90
N ASP A 124 -4.87 13.05 -4.67
CA ASP A 124 -6.09 12.36 -4.25
C ASP A 124 -7.32 12.98 -4.93
N LEU A 125 -8.12 12.15 -5.64
CA LEU A 125 -9.36 12.58 -6.28
C LEU A 125 -10.53 12.77 -5.30
N TYR A 126 -10.45 12.10 -4.14
CA TYR A 126 -11.44 12.20 -3.08
C TYR A 126 -10.74 12.30 -1.73
N SER A 127 -11.36 12.96 -0.76
CA SER A 127 -10.79 13.05 0.60
C SER A 127 -10.71 11.67 1.23
N SER A 128 -9.61 11.40 1.93
CA SER A 128 -9.40 10.16 2.68
C SER A 128 -10.40 9.98 3.84
N ASP A 129 -11.08 11.07 4.23
CA ASP A 129 -12.10 11.09 5.30
C ASP A 129 -13.27 10.13 5.05
N LEU A 130 -13.48 9.72 3.78
CA LEU A 130 -14.53 8.76 3.41
C LEU A 130 -14.35 7.38 4.05
N LEU A 131 -13.15 7.02 4.52
CA LEU A 131 -12.87 5.74 5.17
C LEU A 131 -12.96 5.77 6.70
N LEU A 132 -13.10 6.95 7.30
CA LEU A 132 -13.20 7.10 8.76
C LEU A 132 -14.36 6.32 9.39
N PRO A 133 -15.56 6.21 8.78
CA PRO A 133 -16.65 5.44 9.37
C PRO A 133 -16.38 3.93 9.49
N PHE A 134 -15.45 3.39 8.69
CA PHE A 134 -15.25 1.94 8.55
C PHE A 134 -13.99 1.43 9.25
N THR A 135 -13.09 2.32 9.64
CA THR A 135 -11.92 2.00 10.48
C THR A 135 -12.23 2.11 11.97
N GLN A 136 -13.39 2.65 12.36
CA GLN A 136 -13.84 2.70 13.74
C GLN A 136 -14.55 1.41 14.17
N VAL A 137 -13.77 0.37 14.43
CA VAL A 137 -14.19 -0.66 15.38
C VAL A 137 -14.14 -0.03 16.78
N SER A 138 -15.33 0.32 17.28
CA SER A 138 -15.76 0.44 18.68
C SER A 138 -14.65 0.60 19.74
N VAL A 139 -14.39 1.84 20.16
CA VAL A 139 -14.10 2.11 21.58
C VAL A 139 -15.31 2.88 22.11
N SER A 140 -16.22 2.17 22.76
CA SER A 140 -17.32 2.80 23.50
C SER A 140 -16.76 3.52 24.73
N PRO A 141 -16.98 4.84 24.92
CA PRO A 141 -16.82 5.45 26.23
C PRO A 141 -18.06 5.12 27.05
N THR A 142 -17.94 4.12 27.92
CA THR A 142 -18.93 3.88 28.97
C THR A 142 -18.73 4.86 30.12
N THR A 143 -19.87 5.32 30.64
CA THR A 143 -20.16 5.78 32.02
C THR A 143 -20.36 7.28 32.31
N THR A 144 -21.64 7.56 32.59
CA THR A 144 -22.18 8.24 33.79
C THR A 144 -22.14 9.77 33.91
N LYS A 145 -23.35 10.34 33.96
CA LYS A 145 -23.67 11.61 34.63
C LYS A 145 -23.12 11.60 36.07
N LYS A 146 -22.35 12.62 36.46
CA LYS A 146 -22.30 13.08 37.85
C LYS A 146 -22.08 14.58 37.94
N LYS A 147 -22.80 15.17 38.91
CA LYS A 147 -23.00 16.59 39.21
C LYS A 147 -21.72 17.24 39.77
N ASN A 148 -21.67 18.57 39.63
CA ASN A 148 -20.83 19.58 40.30
C ASN A 148 -20.06 19.11 41.56
N LEU A 149 -18.75 19.37 41.60
CA LEU A 149 -18.02 19.73 42.82
C LEU A 149 -16.63 20.33 42.51
N VAL A 150 -16.50 21.63 42.79
CA VAL A 150 -15.34 22.39 43.32
C VAL A 150 -13.92 22.14 42.77
N GLU A 151 -13.39 23.25 42.25
CA GLU A 151 -12.01 23.68 42.09
C GLU A 151 -10.98 23.13 43.11
N THR A 152 -9.84 22.61 42.63
CA THR A 152 -8.51 23.00 43.11
C THR A 152 -7.36 22.42 42.27
N ARG A 153 -6.40 23.30 42.01
CA ARG A 153 -4.98 23.07 41.68
C ARG A 153 -4.61 22.47 40.32
N ARG A 154 -4.31 23.41 39.41
CA ARG A 154 -3.32 23.31 38.33
C ARG A 154 -2.08 22.53 38.76
N LEU A 155 -1.69 21.53 37.96
CA LEU A 155 -0.30 21.13 37.77
C LEU A 155 -0.05 21.06 36.26
N SER A 156 0.86 21.93 35.80
CA SER A 156 1.34 22.03 34.43
C SER A 156 2.15 20.79 34.05
N LEU A 157 1.92 20.25 32.86
CA LEU A 157 2.77 19.23 32.26
C LEU A 157 3.11 19.65 30.82
N ASP A 158 3.77 20.81 30.72
CA ASP A 158 4.37 21.32 29.50
C ASP A 158 5.89 21.38 29.72
N SER A 159 6.58 20.27 29.44
CA SER A 159 8.02 20.19 29.09
C SER A 159 8.53 18.75 29.15
N ALA A 160 8.26 17.96 28.12
CA ALA A 160 9.10 16.80 27.80
C ALA A 160 9.10 16.44 26.30
N ARG A 161 8.75 17.40 25.43
CA ARG A 161 9.01 17.30 23.99
C ARG A 161 10.23 18.15 23.68
N ARG A 162 11.42 17.54 23.73
CA ARG A 162 12.65 17.88 22.96
C ARG A 162 13.82 17.06 23.52
N SER A 163 14.66 16.53 22.64
CA SER A 163 16.04 16.02 22.88
C SER A 163 16.35 14.51 22.90
N CYS A 164 15.61 13.64 22.20
CA CYS A 164 16.01 12.23 22.04
C CYS A 164 16.66 11.85 20.69
N TRP A 165 16.93 12.79 19.78
CA TRP A 165 17.48 12.48 18.45
C TRP A 165 18.89 13.01 18.16
N ASP A 166 19.51 13.77 19.06
CA ASP A 166 20.90 14.22 18.88
C ASP A 166 21.77 13.74 20.03
N GLN A 167 22.35 12.54 19.89
CA GLN A 167 23.65 12.23 20.49
C GLN A 167 24.50 11.43 19.50
N THR A 168 25.43 12.12 18.85
CA THR A 168 26.65 11.55 18.28
C THR A 168 27.50 10.89 19.38
N PRO A 169 28.07 9.69 19.17
CA PRO A 169 28.86 9.01 20.18
C PRO A 169 30.22 9.71 20.42
N PRO A 170 30.74 9.70 21.66
CA PRO A 170 31.99 10.37 22.00
C PRO A 170 33.20 9.60 21.46
N VAL A 171 34.08 10.33 20.79
CA VAL A 171 35.45 9.92 20.44
C VAL A 171 36.28 9.85 21.72
N THR A 172 36.86 8.69 22.03
CA THR A 172 38.00 8.59 22.95
C THR A 172 39.22 8.06 22.19
N ARG A 173 40.34 8.73 22.41
CA ARG A 173 41.63 8.56 21.72
C ARG A 173 42.61 7.79 22.63
N ARG A 174 43.43 6.94 21.99
CA ARG A 174 44.77 6.42 22.38
C ARG A 174 44.79 5.33 23.47
N ARG A 175 45.51 4.21 23.31
CA ARG A 175 46.96 4.09 23.07
C ARG A 175 47.36 2.80 22.34
N ASP A 176 48.56 2.86 21.78
CA ASP A 176 49.20 1.98 20.81
C ASP A 176 49.47 0.53 21.27
N ALA A 177 49.42 -0.40 20.33
CA ALA A 177 50.29 -1.58 20.29
C ALA A 177 50.43 -2.05 18.83
N ALA A 178 51.60 -1.76 18.25
CA ALA A 178 52.04 -2.31 16.99
C ALA A 178 52.32 -3.81 17.15
N LEU A 179 51.88 -4.65 16.21
CA LEU A 179 52.70 -5.73 15.65
C LEU A 179 52.22 -6.07 14.23
N LEU A 180 53.23 -6.21 13.38
CA LEU A 180 53.23 -6.51 11.97
C LEU A 180 52.72 -7.93 11.70
N LEU A 181 51.92 -8.13 10.65
CA LEU A 181 52.29 -9.10 9.60
C LEU A 181 51.49 -8.91 8.31
N SER A 182 52.26 -9.00 7.24
CA SER A 182 51.98 -8.92 5.81
C SER A 182 51.15 -10.07 5.24
N SER A 183 50.17 -9.73 4.37
CA SER A 183 49.82 -10.28 3.03
C SER A 183 49.72 -11.81 2.78
N PRO A 184 49.20 -12.34 1.63
CA PRO A 184 48.47 -11.74 0.50
C PRO A 184 47.18 -12.50 0.06
N ARG A 185 46.57 -11.94 -1.00
CA ARG A 185 45.52 -12.42 -1.92
C ARG A 185 45.51 -13.92 -2.25
N LEU A 186 44.32 -14.48 -2.47
CA LEU A 186 44.08 -15.50 -3.51
C LEU A 186 42.75 -15.26 -4.23
N LYS A 187 42.86 -14.99 -5.54
CA LYS A 187 41.80 -15.14 -6.54
C LYS A 187 41.79 -16.61 -6.97
N SER A 188 40.63 -17.19 -7.23
CA SER A 188 40.53 -18.38 -8.08
C SER A 188 39.52 -18.18 -9.21
N LYS A 189 40.03 -18.48 -10.39
CA LYS A 189 39.47 -18.40 -11.74
C LYS A 189 38.49 -19.57 -11.98
N LEU A 190 37.48 -19.29 -12.80
CA LEU A 190 37.07 -20.03 -14.00
C LEU A 190 36.95 -21.57 -13.93
N GLY A 191 35.72 -22.05 -14.10
CA GLY A 191 35.41 -23.43 -14.52
C GLY A 191 34.22 -23.43 -15.46
N PHE A 192 34.49 -23.27 -16.76
CA PHE A 192 33.57 -23.64 -17.84
C PHE A 192 33.39 -25.15 -17.81
N LEU A 193 32.15 -25.65 -17.74
CA LEU A 193 31.84 -27.01 -18.18
C LEU A 193 30.66 -26.97 -19.16
N SER A 194 31.02 -27.18 -20.42
CA SER A 194 30.14 -27.49 -21.54
C SER A 194 29.86 -29.00 -21.54
N PHE A 195 28.59 -29.40 -21.55
CA PHE A 195 28.14 -30.70 -22.04
C PHE A 195 26.78 -30.48 -22.72
N LYS A 196 26.76 -30.27 -24.05
CA LYS A 196 26.61 -31.26 -25.12
C LYS A 196 25.24 -31.95 -25.10
N LEU A 197 24.37 -31.52 -26.02
CA LEU A 197 23.19 -32.28 -26.46
C LEU A 197 23.60 -33.65 -27.03
N PRO A 198 22.66 -34.60 -27.05
CA PRO A 198 22.52 -35.48 -28.19
C PRO A 198 21.14 -35.34 -28.86
N THR A 199 21.21 -35.34 -30.18
CA THR A 199 20.15 -35.44 -31.17
C THR A 199 19.56 -36.85 -31.25
N MET A 200 18.29 -36.92 -31.68
CA MET A 200 17.60 -38.02 -32.38
C MET A 200 17.41 -39.38 -31.67
N VAL A 201 16.15 -39.80 -31.50
CA VAL A 201 15.35 -40.53 -32.52
C VAL A 201 13.90 -40.05 -32.45
#